data_AF-A0A7C1HS96-F1
#
_entry.id   AF-A0A7C1HS96-F1
#
_cell.length_a   1.000
_cell.length_b   1.000
_cell.length_c   1.000
_cell.angle_alpha   90.00
_cell.angle_beta   90.00
_cell.angle_gamma   90.00
#
_symmetry.space_group_name_H-M   'P 1'
#
loop_
_entity.id
_entity.type
_entity.pdbx_description
1 polymer ?
#
loop_
_entity_poly.entity_id
_entity_poly.type
_entity_poly.pdbx_seq_one_letter_code
_entity_poly.pdbx_strand_id
1 'polypeptide(L)'
;MKLKARLLYLAGVLLLAAGLPLYLNSPPSLMREEVFSVKEGESVKSAARRLKKQNLVRSETFFTLAALPVRGWGIKKGRYRIEQGLSSTGILAKMVRGRVITHKITIPEGFNLYT
;
A
#
# COMPACT_ATOMS: atom_id res chain seq x y z
N MET A 1 38.98 12.44 20.22
CA MET A 1 37.64 12.57 20.84
C MET A 1 36.52 12.96 19.86
N LYS A 2 36.74 13.91 18.93
CA LYS A 2 35.70 14.35 17.96
C LYS A 2 35.21 13.26 16.98
N LEU A 3 36.04 12.26 16.65
CA LEU A 3 35.67 11.18 15.72
C LEU A 3 34.66 10.19 16.31
N LYS A 4 34.80 9.82 17.59
CA LYS A 4 33.85 8.95 18.29
C LYS A 4 32.47 9.62 18.43
N ALA A 5 32.45 10.92 18.67
CA ALA A 5 31.21 11.72 18.71
C ALA A 5 30.51 11.78 17.34
N ARG A 6 31.27 11.92 16.23
CA ARG A 6 30.72 11.84 14.87
C ARG A 6 30.17 10.45 14.54
N LEU A 7 30.85 9.39 14.97
CA LEU A 7 30.38 8.01 14.81
C LEU A 7 29.09 7.74 15.59
N LEU A 8 29.01 8.20 16.85
CA LEU A 8 27.78 8.10 17.66
C LEU A 8 26.63 8.90 17.04
N TYR A 9 26.90 10.10 16.54
CA TYR A 9 25.89 10.91 15.84
C TYR A 9 25.40 10.24 14.55
N LEU A 10 26.32 9.73 13.72
CA LEU A 10 25.98 8.99 12.50
C LEU A 10 25.18 7.72 12.80
N ALA A 11 25.56 6.97 13.84
CA ALA A 11 24.82 5.78 14.27
C ALA A 11 23.41 6.12 14.78
N GLY A 12 23.26 7.21 15.54
CA GLY A 12 21.96 7.70 16.00
C GLY A 12 21.06 8.16 14.85
N VAL A 13 21.62 8.89 13.87
CA VAL A 13 20.91 9.30 12.66
C VAL A 13 20.51 8.09 11.81
N LEU A 14 21.37 7.08 11.69
CA LEU A 14 21.09 5.85 10.95
C LEU A 14 19.97 5.03 11.60
N LEU A 15 19.96 4.92 12.94
CA LEU A 15 18.90 4.26 13.70
C LEU A 15 17.56 4.97 13.56
N LEU A 16 17.54 6.30 13.62
CA LEU A 16 16.34 7.11 13.37
C LEU A 16 15.85 6.98 11.93
N ALA A 17 16.77 7.00 10.96
CA ALA A 17 16.47 6.84 9.55
C ALA A 17 15.90 5.46 9.21
N ALA A 18 16.28 4.41 9.95
CA ALA A 18 15.73 3.07 9.81
C ALA A 18 14.42 2.85 10.61
N GLY A 19 14.31 3.43 11.80
CA GLY A 19 13.15 3.24 12.68
C GLY A 19 11.88 3.95 12.20
N LEU A 20 12.02 5.17 11.66
CA LEU A 20 10.90 5.98 11.18
C LEU A 20 10.11 5.31 10.03
N PRO A 21 10.74 4.80 8.95
CA PRO A 21 10.02 4.11 7.89
C PRO A 21 9.39 2.79 8.37
N LEU A 22 10.00 2.07 9.32
CA LEU A 22 9.40 0.87 9.91
C LEU A 22 8.12 1.21 10.68
N TYR A 23 8.14 2.29 11.47
CA TYR A 23 6.98 2.75 12.21
C TYR A 23 5.86 3.27 11.29
N LEU A 24 6.20 3.96 10.20
CA LEU A 24 5.23 4.43 9.21
C LEU A 24 4.68 3.30 8.34
N ASN A 25 5.44 2.22 8.15
CA ASN A 25 4.99 1.05 7.42
C ASN A 25 4.01 0.18 8.21
N SER A 26 4.11 0.21 9.56
CA SER A 26 3.22 -0.54 10.43
C SER A 26 1.74 -0.17 10.24
N PRO A 27 0.82 -1.15 10.30
CA PRO A 27 -0.61 -0.91 10.16
C PRO A 27 -1.13 0.01 11.28
N PRO A 28 -2.12 0.86 11.01
CA PRO A 28 -2.85 1.58 12.05
C PRO A 28 -3.48 0.61 13.06
N SER A 29 -3.46 0.94 14.36
CA SER A 29 -4.02 0.09 15.42
C SER A 29 -5.54 -0.12 15.31
N LEU A 30 -6.23 0.83 14.67
CA LEU A 30 -7.68 0.79 14.43
C LEU A 30 -8.05 0.32 13.01
N MET A 31 -7.09 -0.24 12.28
CA MET A 31 -7.32 -0.72 10.93
C MET A 31 -8.34 -1.86 10.94
N ARG A 32 -9.43 -1.70 10.19
CA ARG A 32 -10.42 -2.74 9.97
C ARG A 32 -10.25 -3.30 8.56
N GLU A 33 -10.68 -4.53 8.39
CA GLU A 33 -10.77 -5.12 7.07
C GLU A 33 -11.82 -4.37 6.22
N GLU A 34 -11.42 -3.87 5.06
CA GLU A 34 -12.29 -3.11 4.16
C GLU A 34 -11.95 -3.40 2.69
N VAL A 35 -12.96 -3.29 1.83
CA VAL A 35 -12.79 -3.38 0.37
C VAL A 35 -12.49 -1.99 -0.17
N PHE A 36 -11.25 -1.77 -0.60
CA PHE A 36 -10.81 -0.52 -1.21
C PHE A 36 -11.00 -0.56 -2.73
N SER A 37 -11.66 0.45 -3.30
CA SER A 37 -11.84 0.61 -4.75
C SER A 37 -10.93 1.68 -5.32
N VAL A 38 -10.07 1.29 -6.27
CA VAL A 38 -9.22 2.18 -7.05
C VAL A 38 -9.95 2.57 -8.34
N LYS A 39 -10.10 3.86 -8.58
CA LYS A 39 -10.70 4.37 -9.83
C LYS A 39 -9.71 4.28 -10.99
N GLU A 40 -10.23 4.19 -12.20
CA GLU A 40 -9.41 4.23 -13.41
C GLU A 40 -8.69 5.58 -13.53
N GLY A 41 -7.37 5.55 -13.82
CA GLY A 41 -6.54 6.75 -13.88
C GLY A 41 -6.29 7.43 -12.52
N GLU A 42 -6.66 6.81 -11.40
CA GLU A 42 -6.46 7.41 -10.08
C GLU A 42 -4.97 7.55 -9.75
N SER A 43 -4.56 8.78 -9.39
CA SER A 43 -3.18 9.01 -8.98
C SER A 43 -2.87 8.35 -7.64
N VAL A 44 -1.62 7.93 -7.46
CA VAL A 44 -1.11 7.36 -6.20
C VAL A 44 -1.42 8.27 -5.01
N LYS A 45 -1.26 9.59 -5.19
CA LYS A 45 -1.53 10.58 -4.15
C LYS A 45 -3.02 10.62 -3.75
N SER A 46 -3.94 10.53 -4.72
CA SER A 46 -5.37 10.45 -4.45
C SER A 46 -5.73 9.16 -3.69
N ALA A 47 -5.23 8.03 -4.17
CA ALA A 47 -5.43 6.73 -3.53
C ALA A 47 -4.90 6.74 -2.08
N ALA A 48 -3.68 7.27 -1.86
CA ALA A 48 -3.06 7.41 -0.54
C ALA A 48 -3.93 8.25 0.42
N ARG A 49 -4.48 9.36 -0.06
CA ARG A 49 -5.36 10.24 0.74
C ARG A 49 -6.63 9.52 1.16
N ARG A 50 -7.24 8.75 0.27
CA ARG A 50 -8.45 7.95 0.57
C ARG A 50 -8.14 6.80 1.53
N LEU A 51 -7.05 6.06 1.30
CA LEU A 51 -6.57 5.02 2.21
C LEU A 51 -6.35 5.58 3.62
N LYS A 52 -5.79 6.79 3.75
CA LYS A 52 -5.60 7.45 5.03
C LYS A 52 -6.94 7.82 5.68
N LYS A 53 -7.89 8.37 4.90
CA LYS A 53 -9.24 8.69 5.39
C LYS A 53 -9.99 7.47 5.93
N GLN A 54 -9.75 6.30 5.34
CA GLN A 54 -10.32 5.02 5.78
C GLN A 54 -9.48 4.34 6.89
N ASN A 55 -8.45 5.01 7.43
CA ASN A 55 -7.54 4.43 8.44
C ASN A 55 -6.89 3.11 7.99
N LEU A 56 -6.68 2.92 6.68
CA LEU A 56 -5.97 1.78 6.11
C LEU A 56 -4.46 2.01 6.03
N VAL A 57 -4.02 3.27 6.01
CA VAL A 57 -2.60 3.67 6.06
C VAL A 57 -2.39 4.79 7.06
N ARG A 58 -1.23 4.81 7.75
CA ARG A 58 -0.89 5.86 8.71
C ARG A 58 -0.62 7.21 8.05
N SER A 59 0.11 7.19 6.92
CA SER A 59 0.54 8.41 6.26
C SER A 59 0.45 8.33 4.74
N GLU A 60 -0.16 9.36 4.15
CA GLU A 60 -0.24 9.54 2.71
C GLU A 60 1.13 9.83 2.08
N THR A 61 2.02 10.53 2.81
CA THR A 61 3.35 10.88 2.31
C THR A 61 4.23 9.64 2.27
N PHE A 62 4.20 8.81 3.31
CA PHE A 62 4.92 7.54 3.33
C PHE A 62 4.46 6.61 2.21
N PHE A 63 3.15 6.48 2.02
CA PHE A 63 2.60 5.65 0.94
C PHE A 63 3.03 6.15 -0.45
N THR A 64 3.02 7.47 -0.66
CA THR A 64 3.46 8.07 -1.92
C THR A 64 4.96 7.89 -2.16
N LEU A 65 5.79 8.02 -1.12
CA LEU A 65 7.23 7.77 -1.19
C LEU A 65 7.55 6.30 -1.46
N ALA A 66 6.85 5.38 -0.76
CA ALA A 66 6.98 3.94 -0.98
C ALA A 66 6.55 3.52 -2.40
N ALA A 67 5.70 4.32 -3.04
CA ALA A 67 5.26 4.11 -4.42
C ALA A 67 6.21 4.68 -5.48
N LEU A 68 7.23 5.48 -5.13
CA LEU A 68 8.23 5.97 -6.07
C LEU A 68 8.92 4.87 -6.91
N PRO A 69 9.44 3.77 -6.33
CA PRO A 69 10.09 2.71 -7.11
C PRO A 69 9.15 1.97 -8.06
N VAL A 70 7.84 2.02 -7.80
CA VAL A 70 6.80 1.32 -8.57
C VAL A 70 5.92 2.27 -9.39
N ARG A 71 6.29 3.57 -9.44
CA ARG A 71 5.51 4.62 -10.09
C ARG A 71 5.31 4.38 -11.59
N GLY A 72 6.24 3.70 -12.25
CA GLY A 72 6.13 3.31 -13.66
C GLY A 72 5.14 2.17 -13.93
N TRP A 73 4.81 1.35 -12.93
CA TRP A 73 3.86 0.24 -13.07
C TRP A 73 2.42 0.70 -12.80
N GLY A 74 2.28 1.80 -12.05
CA GLY A 74 0.99 2.36 -11.66
C GLY A 74 0.24 1.49 -10.66
N ILE A 75 -0.82 2.06 -10.08
CA ILE A 75 -1.80 1.33 -9.29
C ILE A 75 -2.85 0.82 -10.26
N LYS A 76 -3.12 -0.49 -10.29
CA LYS A 76 -4.13 -1.03 -11.20
C LYS A 76 -5.54 -0.70 -10.67
N LYS A 77 -6.45 -0.37 -11.59
CA LYS A 77 -7.88 -0.18 -11.25
C LYS A 77 -8.49 -1.48 -10.74
N GLY A 78 -9.41 -1.38 -9.77
CA GLY A 78 -10.12 -2.54 -9.25
C GLY A 78 -10.45 -2.48 -7.76
N ARG A 79 -11.09 -3.55 -7.28
CA ARG A 79 -11.43 -3.73 -5.87
C ARG A 79 -10.39 -4.62 -5.20
N TYR A 80 -9.81 -4.12 -4.12
CA TYR A 80 -8.80 -4.80 -3.32
C TYR A 80 -9.35 -5.05 -1.92
N ARG A 81 -9.27 -6.29 -1.46
CA ARG A 81 -9.55 -6.64 -0.07
C ARG A 81 -8.32 -6.32 0.76
N ILE A 82 -8.45 -5.31 1.61
CA ILE A 82 -7.41 -4.89 2.52
C ILE A 82 -7.69 -5.55 3.87
N GLU A 83 -6.88 -6.55 4.19
CA GLU A 83 -6.95 -7.30 5.45
C GLU A 83 -6.46 -6.42 6.61
N GLN A 84 -7.01 -6.66 7.80
CA GLN A 84 -6.54 -6.02 9.02
C GLN A 84 -5.06 -6.39 9.28
N GLY A 85 -4.26 -5.40 9.67
CA GLY A 85 -2.84 -5.59 9.98
C GLY A 85 -1.92 -5.59 8.76
N LEU A 86 -2.45 -5.40 7.54
CA LEU A 86 -1.63 -5.28 6.35
C LEU A 86 -0.78 -4.01 6.38
N SER A 87 0.52 -4.14 6.15
CA SER A 87 1.44 -2.99 6.12
C SER A 87 1.15 -2.08 4.92
N SER A 88 1.52 -0.80 5.03
CA SER A 88 1.34 0.18 3.94
C SER A 88 2.00 -0.26 2.64
N THR A 89 3.21 -0.84 2.73
CA THR A 89 3.93 -1.44 1.58
C THR A 89 3.26 -2.71 1.05
N GLY A 90 2.66 -3.53 1.92
CA GLY A 90 1.88 -4.70 1.52
C GLY A 90 0.62 -4.33 0.73
N ILE A 91 -0.09 -3.28 1.15
CA ILE A 91 -1.24 -2.70 0.42
C ILE A 91 -0.78 -2.23 -0.96
N LEU A 92 0.29 -1.45 -1.01
CA LEU A 92 0.88 -0.97 -2.27
C LEU A 92 1.27 -2.13 -3.19
N ALA A 93 1.91 -3.17 -2.66
CA ALA A 93 2.29 -4.35 -3.43
C ALA A 93 1.06 -5.10 -3.99
N LYS A 94 -0.03 -5.23 -3.22
CA LYS A 94 -1.31 -5.80 -3.72
C LYS A 94 -1.86 -4.97 -4.89
N MET A 95 -1.82 -3.65 -4.77
CA MET A 95 -2.31 -2.70 -5.76
C MET A 95 -1.49 -2.66 -7.05
N VAL A 96 -0.16 -2.70 -6.94
CA VAL A 96 0.76 -2.69 -8.10
C VAL A 96 0.74 -4.03 -8.83
N ARG A 97 0.73 -5.14 -8.09
CA ARG A 97 0.60 -6.49 -8.68
C ARG A 97 -0.76 -6.69 -9.36
N GLY A 98 -1.76 -5.88 -9.01
CA GLY A 98 -3.12 -6.05 -9.50
C GLY A 98 -3.78 -7.31 -8.97
N ARG A 99 -3.48 -7.71 -7.72
CA ARG A 99 -4.23 -8.78 -7.03
C ARG A 99 -5.61 -8.27 -6.62
N VAL A 100 -6.41 -7.93 -7.62
CA VAL A 100 -7.80 -7.56 -7.48
C VAL A 100 -8.60 -8.80 -7.05
N ILE A 101 -9.74 -8.58 -6.40
CA ILE A 101 -10.69 -9.64 -6.11
C ILE A 101 -11.18 -10.21 -7.46
N THR A 102 -10.60 -11.31 -7.91
CA THR A 102 -11.06 -12.07 -9.07
C THR A 102 -12.32 -12.83 -8.66
N HIS A 103 -13.48 -12.36 -9.11
CA HIS A 103 -14.67 -13.22 -9.11
C HIS A 103 -14.42 -14.29 -10.16
N LYS A 104 -14.25 -15.54 -9.74
CA LYS A 104 -14.26 -16.68 -10.66
C LYS A 104 -15.69 -16.80 -11.19
N ILE A 105 -15.92 -16.31 -12.41
CA ILE A 105 -17.17 -16.60 -13.11
C ILE A 105 -17.07 -18.06 -13.53
N THR A 106 -17.81 -18.92 -12.85
CA THR A 106 -18.03 -20.30 -13.30
C THR A 106 -19.09 -20.20 -14.39
N ILE A 107 -18.67 -20.24 -15.65
CA ILE A 107 -19.59 -20.47 -16.77
C ILE A 107 -19.89 -21.97 -16.72
N PRO A 108 -21.11 -22.41 -16.36
CA PRO A 108 -21.44 -23.81 -16.54
C PRO A 108 -21.42 -24.08 -18.04
N GLU A 109 -20.70 -25.12 -18.44
CA GLU A 109 -20.69 -25.58 -19.83
C GLU A 109 -22.13 -25.91 -20.23
N GLY A 110 -22.68 -25.18 -21.22
CA GLY A 110 -24.08 -25.32 -21.65
C GLY A 110 -24.80 -24.03 -22.07
N PHE A 111 -24.24 -22.85 -21.81
CA PHE A 111 -24.78 -21.59 -22.34
C PHE A 111 -24.44 -21.43 -23.84
N ASN A 112 -25.25 -21.99 -24.73
CA ASN A 112 -25.23 -21.63 -26.15
C ASN A 112 -26.05 -20.35 -26.37
N LEU A 113 -25.47 -19.34 -27.02
CA LEU A 113 -26.11 -18.08 -27.42
C LEU A 113 -27.05 -18.23 -28.64
N TYR A 114 -27.68 -19.40 -28.80
CA TYR A 114 -28.57 -19.69 -29.92
C TYR A 114 -29.90 -20.25 -29.43
N THR A 115 -30.88 -19.38 -29.28
CA THR A 115 -32.30 -19.65 -29.47
C THR A 115 -32.94 -18.37 -29.98
#